data_AF-A0A6U6HSC8-F1
#
_entry.id   AF-A0A6U6HSC8-F1
#
_cell.length_a   1.000
_cell.length_b   1.000
_cell.length_c   1.000
_cell.angle_alpha   90.00
_cell.angle_beta   90.00
_cell.angle_gamma   90.00
#
_symmetry.space_group_name_H-M   'P 1'
#
loop_
_entity.id
_entity.type
_entity.pdbx_description
1 polymer ?
#
loop_
_entity_poly.entity_id
_entity_poly.type
_entity_poly.pdbx_seq_one_letter_code
_entity_poly.pdbx_strand_id
1 'polypeptide(L)'
;EENVLTCTGKSNRRAVSTAVLQSAVFATESMKQFEMGRISQHKGSEECCGNAEPMRRQLDQSREISKSLHRFSRKSIEKLSSICEWEDEYAEDMAEFNRRNSNESSDRRQERHAVSTARRVIASITSNLGSRLSRGGSKNKCDPKEGLEANAEKGGNTFQSVIDTPEFEMASEERQMEMLIEESREACLKAILDHLELFLLETPNVTYEEWIEELHPENARSKVRDGAEGTGIDHRFYLNGSDHRQLWNANLSGNRKFVSVREDYAEAYM
;
A
#
# COMPACT_ATOMS: atom_id res chain seq x y z
N GLU A 1 27.74 -9.34 -11.58
CA GLU A 1 27.64 -7.88 -11.74
C GLU A 1 26.18 -7.38 -11.69
N GLU A 2 25.33 -7.98 -10.85
CA GLU A 2 23.96 -7.51 -10.62
C GLU A 2 23.71 -7.48 -9.11
N ASN A 3 23.89 -6.30 -8.49
CA ASN A 3 23.22 -5.90 -7.24
C ASN A 3 23.72 -4.51 -6.76
N VAL A 4 23.53 -3.47 -7.58
CA VAL A 4 23.79 -2.09 -7.16
C VAL A 4 22.69 -1.18 -7.71
N LEU A 5 21.46 -1.27 -7.18
CA LEU A 5 20.38 -0.37 -7.64
C LEU A 5 19.23 -0.11 -6.63
N THR A 6 19.42 -0.28 -5.32
CA THR A 6 18.32 -0.06 -4.34
C THR A 6 18.55 1.03 -3.29
N CYS A 7 19.63 1.82 -3.33
CA CYS A 7 19.89 2.84 -2.29
C CYS A 7 19.55 4.29 -2.65
N THR A 8 19.03 4.60 -3.84
CA THR A 8 18.83 6.02 -4.28
C THR A 8 17.51 6.66 -3.81
N GLY A 9 16.49 5.88 -3.44
CA GLY A 9 15.19 6.40 -3.03
C GLY A 9 15.17 7.12 -1.66
N LYS A 10 15.88 6.58 -0.65
CA LYS A 10 15.92 7.17 0.70
C LYS A 10 16.64 8.52 0.73
N SER A 11 17.64 8.71 -0.12
CA SER A 11 18.42 9.96 -0.18
C SER A 11 17.64 11.11 -0.81
N ASN A 12 16.76 10.82 -1.77
CA ASN A 12 15.99 11.85 -2.47
C ASN A 12 14.83 12.40 -1.62
N ARG A 13 14.17 11.55 -0.80
CA ARG A 13 13.05 11.99 0.05
C ARG A 13 13.48 12.89 1.21
N ARG A 14 14.62 12.57 1.86
CA ARG A 14 15.22 13.47 2.86
C ARG A 14 15.63 14.82 2.26
N ALA A 15 16.10 14.83 1.01
CA ALA A 15 16.43 16.07 0.31
C ALA A 15 15.19 16.94 0.05
N VAL A 16 14.06 16.35 -0.37
CA VAL A 16 12.80 17.08 -0.58
C VAL A 16 12.26 17.68 0.73
N SER A 17 12.23 16.90 1.82
CA SER A 17 11.80 17.41 3.12
C SER A 17 12.70 18.54 3.63
N THR A 18 14.02 18.45 3.37
CA THR A 18 14.97 19.50 3.76
C THR A 18 14.78 20.77 2.94
N ALA A 19 14.51 20.65 1.64
CA ALA A 19 14.28 21.78 0.75
C ALA A 19 12.99 22.56 1.08
N VAL A 20 11.92 21.85 1.47
CA VAL A 20 10.66 22.48 1.92
C VAL A 20 10.87 23.26 3.22
N LEU A 21 11.62 22.69 4.18
CA LEU A 21 11.95 23.39 5.43
C LEU A 21 12.84 24.61 5.19
N GLN A 22 13.83 24.51 4.31
CA GLN A 22 14.69 25.63 3.94
C GLN A 22 13.92 26.76 3.25
N SER A 23 12.97 26.43 2.37
CA SER A 23 12.11 27.41 1.70
C SER A 23 11.20 28.14 2.69
N ALA A 24 10.64 27.42 3.67
CA ALA A 24 9.84 28.01 4.73
C ALA A 24 10.67 28.97 5.61
N VAL A 25 11.89 28.58 6.00
CA VAL A 25 12.80 29.45 6.76
C VAL A 25 13.15 30.71 5.96
N PHE A 26 13.47 30.56 4.66
CA PHE A 26 13.81 31.69 3.79
C PHE A 26 12.65 32.68 3.62
N ALA A 27 11.41 32.18 3.51
CA ALA A 27 10.22 33.03 3.45
C ALA A 27 10.04 33.85 4.74
N THR A 28 10.23 33.25 5.92
CA THR A 28 10.11 33.97 7.19
C THR A 28 11.18 35.05 7.39
N GLU A 29 12.41 34.80 6.92
CA GLU A 29 13.49 35.78 7.04
C GLU A 29 13.34 36.93 6.04
N SER A 30 12.83 36.64 4.83
CA SER A 30 12.48 37.66 3.84
C SER A 30 11.39 38.61 4.34
N MET A 31 10.39 38.08 5.04
CA MET A 31 9.34 38.90 5.67
C MET A 31 9.90 39.84 6.75
N LYS A 32 10.82 39.36 7.60
CA LYS A 32 11.49 40.20 8.59
C LYS A 32 12.30 41.33 7.95
N GLN A 33 13.04 41.06 6.88
CA GLN A 33 13.84 42.08 6.20
C GLN A 33 12.94 43.16 5.57
N PHE A 34 11.81 42.77 4.99
CA PHE A 34 10.83 43.70 4.45
C PHE A 34 10.25 44.62 5.55
N GLU A 35 9.95 44.06 6.73
CA GLU A 35 9.42 44.80 7.87
C GLU A 35 10.44 45.79 8.46
N MET A 36 11.71 45.38 8.57
CA MET A 36 12.80 46.27 9.01
C MET A 36 13.11 47.40 8.01
N GLY A 37 12.99 47.13 6.71
CA GLY A 37 13.17 48.15 5.66
C GLY A 37 12.15 49.28 5.74
N ARG A 38 10.88 48.98 6.08
CA ARG A 38 9.83 50.00 6.27
C ARG A 38 10.07 50.91 7.46
N ILE A 39 10.63 50.39 8.55
CA ILE A 39 10.91 51.17 9.76
C ILE A 39 12.02 52.21 9.50
N SER A 40 12.97 51.90 8.61
CA SER A 40 14.08 52.79 8.29
C SER A 40 13.67 54.02 7.47
N GLN A 41 12.68 53.88 6.58
CA GLN A 41 12.24 54.99 5.70
C GLN A 41 11.40 56.08 6.39
N HIS A 42 10.92 55.85 7.62
CA HIS A 42 10.08 56.81 8.34
C HIS A 42 10.82 57.73 9.34
N LYS A 43 12.15 57.64 9.46
CA LYS A 43 12.93 58.47 10.41
C LYS A 43 13.13 59.94 9.99
N GLY A 44 12.52 60.41 8.91
CA GLY A 44 12.75 61.75 8.35
C GLY A 44 11.66 62.80 8.56
N SER A 45 10.54 62.51 9.23
CA SER A 45 9.44 63.47 9.42
C SER A 45 8.96 63.50 10.88
N GLU A 46 9.51 64.41 11.69
CA GLU A 46 9.27 64.51 13.13
C GLU A 46 7.95 65.22 13.53
N GLU A 47 7.10 65.64 12.58
CA GLU A 47 5.85 66.36 12.90
C GLU A 47 4.61 65.58 12.47
N CYS A 48 4.25 64.51 13.20
CA CYS A 48 2.93 63.86 13.07
C CYS A 48 2.58 63.00 14.31
N CYS A 49 2.46 63.62 15.49
CA CYS A 49 2.14 62.94 16.76
C CYS A 49 0.66 62.55 16.94
N GLY A 50 -0.06 62.20 15.86
CA GLY A 50 -1.52 62.05 15.90
C GLY A 50 -2.10 60.64 15.85
N ASN A 51 -1.39 59.62 15.36
CA ASN A 51 -2.01 58.32 15.06
C ASN A 51 -1.03 57.13 15.10
N ALA A 52 -0.38 56.89 16.26
CA ALA A 52 0.49 55.71 16.44
C ALA A 52 -0.29 54.41 16.70
N GLU A 53 -1.56 54.50 17.07
CA GLU A 53 -2.39 53.35 17.47
C GLU A 53 -2.72 52.38 16.32
N PRO A 54 -3.09 52.84 15.11
CA PRO A 54 -3.37 51.94 13.98
C PRO A 54 -2.15 51.11 13.58
N MET A 55 -0.94 51.70 13.63
CA MET A 55 0.30 51.01 13.28
C MET A 55 0.66 49.94 14.32
N ARG A 56 0.42 50.19 15.62
CA ARG A 56 0.59 49.18 16.68
C ARG A 56 -0.35 48.00 16.49
N ARG A 57 -1.63 48.25 16.14
CA ARG A 57 -2.61 47.19 15.86
C ARG A 57 -2.19 46.33 14.66
N GLN A 58 -1.64 46.94 13.60
CA GLN A 58 -1.13 46.20 12.45
C GLN A 58 0.08 45.33 12.81
N LEU A 59 1.01 45.82 13.63
CA LEU A 59 2.15 45.04 14.12
C LEU A 59 1.70 43.86 15.00
N ASP A 60 0.74 44.07 15.90
CA ASP A 60 0.20 43.01 16.74
C ASP A 60 -0.53 41.94 15.90
N GLN A 61 -1.28 42.36 14.87
CA GLN A 61 -1.92 41.45 13.92
C GLN A 61 -0.88 40.63 13.13
N SER A 62 0.18 41.26 12.62
CA SER A 62 1.30 40.60 11.93
C SER A 62 1.97 39.56 12.84
N ARG A 63 2.16 39.91 14.12
CA ARG A 63 2.76 39.04 15.13
C ARG A 63 1.89 37.82 15.43
N GLU A 64 0.58 37.98 15.54
CA GLU A 64 -0.34 36.85 15.76
C GLU A 64 -0.44 35.93 14.53
N ILE A 65 -0.43 36.48 13.31
CA ILE A 65 -0.35 35.69 12.08
C ILE A 65 0.94 34.86 12.07
N SER A 66 2.08 35.48 12.38
CA SER A 66 3.38 34.80 12.44
C SER A 66 3.39 33.66 13.47
N LYS A 67 2.82 33.87 14.67
CA LYS A 67 2.68 32.82 15.68
C LYS A 67 1.77 31.68 15.20
N SER A 68 0.68 32.01 14.51
CA SER A 68 -0.23 31.01 13.95
C SER A 68 0.46 30.15 12.90
N LEU A 69 1.21 30.75 11.99
CA LEU A 69 2.00 30.06 10.97
C LEU A 69 3.07 29.15 11.61
N HIS A 70 3.76 29.61 12.65
CA HIS A 70 4.72 28.77 13.38
C HIS A 70 4.05 27.56 14.05
N ARG A 71 2.86 27.74 14.66
CA ARG A 71 2.11 26.62 15.24
C ARG A 71 1.66 25.62 14.18
N PHE A 72 1.19 26.11 13.03
CA PHE A 72 0.81 25.25 11.90
C PHE A 72 2.01 24.46 11.38
N SER A 73 3.12 25.14 11.07
CA SER A 73 4.35 24.51 10.59
C SER A 73 4.87 23.45 11.56
N ARG A 74 4.86 23.73 12.87
CA ARG A 74 5.27 22.75 13.89
C ARG A 74 4.41 21.50 13.88
N LYS A 75 3.08 21.64 13.83
CA LYS A 75 2.16 20.49 13.75
C LYS A 75 2.35 19.69 12.47
N SER A 76 2.57 20.36 11.34
CA SER A 76 2.87 19.70 10.07
C SER A 76 4.17 18.90 10.12
N ILE A 77 5.22 19.45 10.75
CA ILE A 77 6.50 18.75 10.95
C ILE A 77 6.30 17.54 11.87
N GLU A 78 5.58 17.67 12.98
CA GLU A 78 5.28 16.56 13.90
C GLU A 78 4.51 15.43 13.17
N LYS A 79 3.53 15.78 12.33
CA LYS A 79 2.78 14.81 11.52
C LYS A 79 3.66 14.10 10.48
N LEU A 80 4.51 14.84 9.78
CA LEU A 80 5.45 14.27 8.80
C LEU A 80 6.49 13.36 9.47
N SER A 81 6.94 13.71 10.67
CA SER A 81 7.85 12.87 11.47
C SER A 81 7.19 11.54 11.83
N SER A 82 5.94 11.58 12.30
CA SER A 82 5.17 10.36 12.62
C SER A 82 4.97 9.45 11.41
N ILE A 83 4.73 10.03 10.22
CA ILE A 83 4.64 9.25 8.97
C ILE A 83 5.97 8.56 8.65
N CYS A 84 7.11 9.24 8.83
CA CYS A 84 8.42 8.63 8.59
C CYS A 84 8.71 7.47 9.56
N GLU A 85 8.28 7.56 10.82
CA GLU A 85 8.44 6.48 11.80
C GLU A 85 7.63 5.23 11.40
N TRP A 86 6.39 5.41 10.91
CA TRP A 86 5.56 4.32 10.39
C TRP A 86 6.16 3.66 9.14
N GLU A 87 6.77 4.42 8.24
CA GLU A 87 7.43 3.85 7.05
C GLU A 87 8.64 2.96 7.43
N ASP A 88 9.39 3.33 8.47
CA ASP A 88 10.53 2.53 8.94
C ASP A 88 10.05 1.24 9.63
N GLU A 89 9.01 1.31 10.47
CA GLU A 89 8.38 0.13 11.09
C GLU A 89 7.81 -0.84 10.04
N TYR A 90 7.06 -0.30 9.07
CA TYR A 90 6.53 -1.09 7.95
C TYR A 90 7.63 -1.75 7.11
N ALA A 91 8.75 -1.07 6.90
CA ALA A 91 9.89 -1.63 6.17
C ALA A 91 10.57 -2.77 6.95
N GLU A 92 10.65 -2.68 8.27
CA GLU A 92 11.17 -3.76 9.13
C GLU A 92 10.24 -4.97 9.12
N ASP A 93 8.93 -4.76 9.23
CA ASP A 93 7.91 -5.80 9.15
C ASP A 93 7.95 -6.53 7.80
N MET A 94 8.02 -5.80 6.69
CA MET A 94 8.16 -6.40 5.36
C MET A 94 9.48 -7.16 5.20
N ALA A 95 10.57 -6.68 5.80
CA ALA A 95 11.84 -7.40 5.80
C ALA A 95 11.77 -8.68 6.66
N GLU A 96 11.03 -8.68 7.76
CA GLU A 96 10.78 -9.87 8.57
C GLU A 96 9.88 -10.88 7.85
N PHE A 97 8.79 -10.43 7.24
CA PHE A 97 7.91 -11.26 6.42
C PHE A 97 8.69 -11.96 5.30
N ASN A 98 9.52 -11.23 4.58
CA ASN A 98 10.38 -11.81 3.55
C ASN A 98 11.40 -12.83 4.10
N ARG A 99 11.97 -12.57 5.30
CA ARG A 99 12.83 -13.54 5.99
C ARG A 99 12.08 -14.83 6.33
N ARG A 100 10.87 -14.72 6.87
CA ARG A 100 10.02 -15.88 7.22
C ARG A 100 9.69 -16.71 5.97
N ASN A 101 9.27 -16.07 4.88
CA ASN A 101 8.97 -16.77 3.63
C ASN A 101 10.20 -17.43 2.99
N SER A 102 11.36 -16.78 3.06
CA SER A 102 12.61 -17.36 2.57
C SER A 102 12.98 -18.63 3.36
N ASN A 103 12.84 -18.59 4.69
CA ASN A 103 13.11 -19.74 5.56
C ASN A 103 12.10 -20.87 5.36
N GLU A 104 10.81 -20.55 5.22
CA GLU A 104 9.77 -21.55 4.96
C GLU A 104 9.98 -22.25 3.61
N SER A 105 10.50 -21.54 2.59
CA SER A 105 10.89 -22.16 1.32
C SER A 105 12.05 -23.15 1.48
N SER A 106 12.98 -22.86 2.39
CA SER A 106 14.13 -23.72 2.71
C SER A 106 13.70 -24.98 3.46
N ASP A 107 12.84 -24.82 4.47
CA ASP A 107 12.31 -25.95 5.26
C ASP A 107 11.46 -26.87 4.40
N ARG A 108 10.55 -26.32 3.57
CA ARG A 108 9.78 -27.11 2.59
C ARG A 108 10.67 -27.78 1.53
N ARG A 109 11.86 -27.26 1.25
CA ARG A 109 12.84 -27.89 0.34
C ARG A 109 13.58 -29.03 1.04
N GLN A 110 13.94 -28.85 2.31
CA GLN A 110 14.59 -29.87 3.13
C GLN A 110 13.64 -31.05 3.43
N GLU A 111 12.36 -30.77 3.71
CA GLU A 111 11.32 -31.77 3.88
C GLU A 111 11.08 -32.57 2.58
N ARG A 112 10.97 -31.90 1.43
CA ARG A 112 10.87 -32.58 0.12
C ARG A 112 12.09 -33.48 -0.15
N HIS A 113 13.28 -33.04 0.24
CA HIS A 113 14.49 -33.86 0.12
C HIS A 113 14.46 -35.09 1.06
N ALA A 114 14.02 -34.92 2.31
CA ALA A 114 13.87 -36.00 3.27
C ALA A 114 12.85 -37.05 2.80
N VAL A 115 11.66 -36.62 2.34
CA VAL A 115 10.62 -37.50 1.79
C VAL A 115 11.12 -38.24 0.55
N SER A 116 11.82 -37.55 -0.36
CA SER A 116 12.43 -38.18 -1.54
C SER A 116 13.47 -39.24 -1.17
N THR A 117 14.26 -38.98 -0.13
CA THR A 117 15.27 -39.92 0.39
C THR A 117 14.60 -41.13 1.02
N ALA A 118 13.57 -40.94 1.85
CA ALA A 118 12.80 -42.01 2.47
C ALA A 118 12.14 -42.92 1.40
N ARG A 119 11.56 -42.33 0.35
CA ARG A 119 10.99 -43.09 -0.78
C ARG A 119 12.01 -43.98 -1.48
N ARG A 120 13.24 -43.47 -1.70
CA ARG A 120 14.34 -44.26 -2.28
C ARG A 120 14.76 -45.43 -1.39
N VAL A 121 14.84 -45.21 -0.07
CA VAL A 121 15.17 -46.27 0.89
C VAL A 121 14.10 -47.35 0.90
N ILE A 122 12.82 -46.98 0.98
CA ILE A 122 11.70 -47.93 0.94
C ILE A 122 11.72 -48.73 -0.37
N ALA A 123 11.91 -48.09 -1.52
CA ALA A 123 12.00 -48.77 -2.82
C ALA A 123 13.18 -49.76 -2.90
N SER A 124 14.32 -49.43 -2.30
CA SER A 124 15.47 -50.34 -2.22
C SER A 124 15.19 -51.55 -1.33
N ILE A 125 14.56 -51.34 -0.17
CA ILE A 125 14.17 -52.43 0.74
C ILE A 125 13.15 -53.36 0.08
N THR A 126 12.13 -52.82 -0.57
CA THR A 126 11.08 -53.63 -1.23
C THR A 126 11.64 -54.43 -2.40
N SER A 127 12.53 -53.85 -3.21
CA SER A 127 13.23 -54.57 -4.30
C SER A 127 14.08 -55.75 -3.78
N ASN A 128 14.82 -55.53 -2.69
CA ASN A 128 15.63 -56.57 -2.06
C ASN A 128 14.79 -57.70 -1.44
N LEU A 129 13.65 -57.38 -0.84
CA LEU A 129 12.73 -58.38 -0.28
C LEU A 129 12.01 -59.19 -1.37
N GLY A 130 11.57 -58.54 -2.45
CA GLY A 130 10.95 -59.22 -3.60
C GLY A 130 11.89 -60.23 -4.26
N SER A 131 13.18 -59.87 -4.38
CA SER A 131 14.21 -60.76 -4.93
C SER A 131 14.50 -61.98 -4.05
N ARG A 132 14.31 -61.87 -2.72
CA ARG A 132 14.51 -62.98 -1.78
C ARG A 132 13.31 -63.93 -1.73
N LEU A 133 12.09 -63.41 -1.83
CA LEU A 133 10.88 -64.22 -1.81
C LEU A 133 10.68 -65.01 -3.13
N SER A 134 11.17 -64.50 -4.26
CA SER A 134 11.07 -65.22 -5.54
C SER A 134 11.96 -66.47 -5.64
N ARG A 135 12.85 -66.74 -4.69
CA ARG A 135 13.77 -67.90 -4.74
C ARG A 135 13.37 -69.07 -3.82
N GLY A 136 12.27 -68.92 -3.07
CA GLY A 136 11.77 -69.92 -2.12
C GLY A 136 10.43 -70.53 -2.55
N GLY A 137 10.37 -71.16 -3.72
CA GLY A 137 9.21 -71.92 -4.15
C GLY A 137 9.09 -73.23 -3.39
N SER A 138 8.48 -73.21 -2.19
CA SER A 138 8.04 -74.41 -1.48
C SER A 138 6.52 -74.41 -1.36
N LYS A 139 5.91 -75.39 -2.02
CA LYS A 139 4.46 -75.59 -2.16
C LYS A 139 3.86 -76.03 -0.82
N ASN A 140 3.38 -75.11 0.00
CA ASN A 140 2.49 -75.45 1.11
C ASN A 140 1.12 -74.79 0.90
N LYS A 141 0.13 -75.61 0.53
CA LYS A 141 -1.30 -75.33 0.68
C LYS A 141 -1.60 -75.22 2.16
N CYS A 142 -2.08 -74.08 2.62
CA CYS A 142 -2.78 -73.96 3.89
C CYS A 142 -4.07 -73.18 3.67
N ASP A 143 -5.18 -73.83 3.98
CA ASP A 143 -6.54 -73.29 3.94
C ASP A 143 -6.74 -72.18 4.98
N PRO A 144 -7.62 -71.19 4.73
CA PRO A 144 -7.92 -70.14 5.69
C PRO A 144 -8.93 -70.66 6.72
N LYS A 145 -8.54 -70.69 8.00
CA LYS A 145 -9.49 -70.84 9.10
C LYS A 145 -9.72 -69.50 9.78
N GLU A 146 -10.99 -69.15 9.78
CA GLU A 146 -11.67 -68.18 10.63
C GLU A 146 -11.32 -68.36 12.11
N GLY A 147 -11.39 -67.26 12.86
CA GLY A 147 -11.67 -67.28 14.30
C GLY A 147 -10.65 -66.52 15.14
N LEU A 148 -11.17 -65.49 15.82
CA LEU A 148 -10.88 -64.96 17.16
C LEU A 148 -11.04 -63.43 17.11
N GLU A 149 -12.23 -62.90 17.35
CA GLU A 149 -12.85 -62.67 18.68
C GLU A 149 -12.00 -61.83 19.65
N ALA A 150 -12.61 -60.67 19.97
CA ALA A 150 -12.72 -60.04 21.27
C ALA A 150 -11.43 -59.81 22.08
N ASN A 151 -11.06 -58.54 22.21
CA ASN A 151 -10.67 -57.98 23.50
C ASN A 151 -11.24 -56.57 23.65
N ALA A 152 -12.31 -56.52 24.45
CA ALA A 152 -12.83 -55.32 25.07
C ALA A 152 -12.06 -55.10 26.37
N GLU A 153 -11.26 -54.04 26.45
CA GLU A 153 -10.82 -53.51 27.75
C GLU A 153 -11.09 -52.02 27.85
N LYS A 154 -12.03 -51.76 28.76
CA LYS A 154 -12.28 -50.52 29.50
C LYS A 154 -10.97 -49.85 29.93
N GLY A 155 -10.83 -48.58 29.58
CA GLY A 155 -9.93 -47.65 30.23
C GLY A 155 -10.50 -46.25 30.11
N GLY A 156 -11.33 -45.86 31.08
CA GLY A 156 -11.93 -44.54 31.14
C GLY A 156 -10.86 -43.46 31.23
N ASN A 157 -10.85 -42.57 30.25
CA ASN A 157 -10.33 -41.23 30.44
C ASN A 157 -11.44 -40.25 30.09
N THR A 158 -12.32 -40.03 31.06
CA THR A 158 -13.30 -38.94 31.08
C THR A 158 -12.56 -37.62 31.32
N PHE A 159 -11.69 -37.28 30.38
CA PHE A 159 -11.15 -35.96 30.14
C PHE A 159 -11.27 -35.73 28.63
N GLN A 160 -12.50 -35.87 28.15
CA GLN A 160 -12.92 -35.28 26.88
C GLN A 160 -12.84 -33.77 27.16
N SER A 161 -11.67 -33.14 26.95
CA SER A 161 -11.36 -32.58 25.64
C SER A 161 -12.62 -31.90 25.11
N VAL A 162 -13.07 -30.88 25.84
CA VAL A 162 -13.67 -29.66 25.29
C VAL A 162 -12.55 -29.05 24.44
N ILE A 163 -12.29 -29.63 23.27
CA ILE A 163 -12.67 -29.05 21.99
C ILE A 163 -12.48 -27.54 22.02
N ASP A 164 -11.21 -27.13 22.12
CA ASP A 164 -10.72 -25.99 21.35
C ASP A 164 -11.16 -26.25 19.90
N THR A 165 -12.25 -25.60 19.52
CA THR A 165 -12.82 -25.66 18.18
C THR A 165 -12.16 -24.51 17.41
N PRO A 166 -11.15 -24.76 16.56
CA PRO A 166 -10.46 -23.71 15.80
C PRO A 166 -11.38 -22.96 14.82
N GLU A 167 -12.60 -23.46 14.59
CA GLU A 167 -13.61 -22.79 13.77
C GLU A 167 -14.08 -21.44 14.33
N PHE A 168 -14.03 -21.21 15.65
CA PHE A 168 -14.51 -19.94 16.20
C PHE A 168 -13.48 -18.81 16.10
N GLU A 169 -12.19 -19.11 16.16
CA GLU A 169 -11.12 -18.11 16.02
C GLU A 169 -10.94 -17.68 14.56
N MET A 170 -11.02 -18.62 13.60
CA MET A 170 -10.92 -18.31 12.16
C MET A 170 -11.99 -17.33 11.67
N ALA A 171 -13.23 -17.44 12.16
CA ALA A 171 -14.32 -16.55 11.78
C ALA A 171 -14.13 -15.10 12.30
N SER A 172 -13.31 -14.91 13.34
CA SER A 172 -12.94 -13.59 13.86
C SER A 172 -11.86 -12.95 12.99
N GLU A 173 -10.86 -13.73 12.59
CA GLU A 173 -9.75 -13.26 11.74
C GLU A 173 -10.22 -12.89 10.32
N GLU A 174 -11.11 -13.68 9.73
CA GLU A 174 -11.68 -13.40 8.40
C GLU A 174 -12.40 -12.05 8.37
N ARG A 175 -13.22 -11.76 9.40
CA ARG A 175 -13.89 -10.45 9.52
C ARG A 175 -12.91 -9.29 9.71
N GLN A 176 -11.86 -9.49 10.49
CA GLN A 176 -10.83 -8.46 10.66
C GLN A 176 -10.11 -8.19 9.34
N MET A 177 -9.84 -9.23 8.56
CA MET A 177 -9.22 -9.09 7.24
C MET A 177 -10.14 -8.36 6.26
N GLU A 178 -11.43 -8.69 6.22
CA GLU A 178 -12.43 -7.99 5.41
C GLU A 178 -12.51 -6.50 5.77
N MET A 179 -12.51 -6.16 7.06
CA MET A 179 -12.50 -4.77 7.52
C MET A 179 -11.26 -4.02 7.07
N LEU A 180 -10.08 -4.63 7.16
CA LEU A 180 -8.82 -4.01 6.71
C LEU A 180 -8.77 -3.81 5.20
N ILE A 181 -9.32 -4.75 4.43
CA ILE A 181 -9.42 -4.63 2.96
C ILE A 181 -10.32 -3.45 2.60
N GLU A 182 -11.48 -3.32 3.25
CA GLU A 182 -12.41 -2.23 2.98
C GLU A 182 -11.83 -0.87 3.39
N GLU A 183 -11.22 -0.78 4.58
CA GLU A 183 -10.56 0.45 5.04
C GLU A 183 -9.44 0.88 4.09
N SER A 184 -8.64 -0.07 3.61
CA SER A 184 -7.58 0.20 2.63
C SER A 184 -8.15 0.69 1.30
N ARG A 185 -9.25 0.08 0.83
CA ARG A 185 -9.96 0.49 -0.37
C ARG A 185 -10.50 1.92 -0.23
N GLU A 186 -11.19 2.22 0.86
CA GLU A 186 -11.75 3.55 1.14
C GLU A 186 -10.65 4.62 1.20
N ALA A 187 -9.52 4.33 1.86
CA ALA A 187 -8.38 5.24 1.92
C ALA A 187 -7.81 5.53 0.53
N CYS A 188 -7.70 4.51 -0.33
CA CYS A 188 -7.25 4.66 -1.71
C CYS A 188 -8.22 5.52 -2.54
N LEU A 189 -9.52 5.23 -2.47
CA LEU A 189 -10.55 6.02 -3.17
C LEU A 189 -10.57 7.47 -2.71
N LYS A 190 -10.39 7.70 -1.40
CA LYS A 190 -10.27 9.05 -0.86
C LYS A 190 -9.08 9.79 -1.45
N ALA A 191 -7.90 9.16 -1.54
CA ALA A 191 -6.72 9.80 -2.11
C ALA A 191 -6.93 10.17 -3.59
N ILE A 192 -7.60 9.32 -4.36
CA ILE A 192 -7.96 9.59 -5.77
C ILE A 192 -8.93 10.77 -5.86
N LEU A 193 -9.94 10.84 -4.98
CA LEU A 193 -10.89 11.95 -4.93
C LEU A 193 -10.21 13.27 -4.55
N ASP A 194 -9.35 13.26 -3.52
CA ASP A 194 -8.61 14.45 -3.09
C ASP A 194 -7.74 14.98 -4.24
N HIS A 195 -7.08 14.08 -5.00
CA HIS A 195 -6.32 14.45 -6.20
C HIS A 195 -7.23 15.05 -7.29
N LEU A 196 -8.40 14.44 -7.56
CA LEU A 196 -9.37 14.96 -8.51
C LEU A 196 -9.83 16.38 -8.15
N GLU A 197 -10.19 16.63 -6.89
CA GLU A 197 -10.66 17.94 -6.45
C GLU A 197 -9.59 19.03 -6.66
N LEU A 198 -8.34 18.74 -6.29
CA LEU A 198 -7.22 19.64 -6.53
C LEU A 198 -6.99 19.89 -8.03
N PHE A 199 -6.99 18.82 -8.82
CA PHE A 199 -6.77 18.89 -10.26
C PHE A 199 -7.86 19.73 -10.97
N LEU A 200 -9.13 19.53 -10.60
CA LEU A 200 -10.27 20.29 -11.13
C LEU A 200 -10.25 21.76 -10.72
N LEU A 201 -9.61 22.10 -9.59
CA LEU A 201 -9.41 23.47 -9.12
C LEU A 201 -8.30 24.17 -9.91
N GLU A 202 -7.19 23.48 -10.17
CA GLU A 202 -6.05 24.01 -10.91
C GLU A 202 -6.34 24.13 -12.42
N THR A 203 -7.11 23.20 -12.98
CA THR A 203 -7.38 23.10 -14.41
C THR A 203 -8.89 22.96 -14.70
N PRO A 204 -9.66 24.06 -14.73
CA PRO A 204 -11.12 24.00 -14.83
C PRO A 204 -11.64 23.46 -16.17
N ASN A 205 -10.85 23.53 -17.25
CA ASN A 205 -11.22 23.14 -18.61
C ASN A 205 -10.65 21.78 -19.04
N VAL A 206 -10.24 20.95 -18.08
CA VAL A 206 -9.57 19.68 -18.34
C VAL A 206 -10.54 18.55 -18.72
N THR A 207 -10.04 17.58 -19.47
CA THR A 207 -10.75 16.37 -19.87
C THR A 207 -10.47 15.21 -18.90
N TYR A 208 -11.33 14.19 -18.97
CA TYR A 208 -11.17 12.98 -18.18
C TYR A 208 -9.85 12.26 -18.49
N GLU A 209 -9.50 12.20 -19.78
CA GLU A 209 -8.28 11.56 -20.26
C GLU A 209 -7.02 12.25 -19.74
N GLU A 210 -6.98 13.58 -19.76
CA GLU A 210 -5.88 14.37 -19.19
C GLU A 210 -5.72 14.15 -17.68
N TRP A 211 -6.84 14.03 -16.95
CA TRP A 211 -6.78 13.70 -15.52
C TRP A 211 -6.22 12.30 -15.26
N ILE A 212 -6.65 11.31 -16.05
CA ILE A 212 -6.13 9.94 -15.93
C ILE A 212 -4.65 9.87 -16.33
N GLU A 213 -4.21 10.66 -17.31
CA GLU A 213 -2.80 10.75 -17.70
C GLU A 213 -1.93 11.34 -16.59
N GLU A 214 -2.41 12.37 -15.88
CA GLU A 214 -1.70 12.92 -14.72
C GLU A 214 -1.64 11.92 -13.55
N LEU A 215 -2.77 11.26 -13.25
CA LEU A 215 -2.87 10.32 -12.12
C LEU A 215 -2.13 8.99 -12.40
N HIS A 216 -2.17 8.52 -13.64
CA HIS A 216 -1.63 7.24 -14.10
C HIS A 216 -0.87 7.39 -15.41
N PRO A 217 0.32 8.01 -15.41
CA PRO A 217 1.11 8.23 -16.62
C PRO A 217 1.49 6.92 -17.33
N GLU A 218 1.55 5.79 -16.60
CA GLU A 218 1.79 4.46 -17.16
C GLU A 218 0.65 3.93 -18.02
N ASN A 219 -0.57 4.42 -17.80
CA ASN A 219 -1.78 4.00 -18.51
C ASN A 219 -2.15 4.96 -19.65
N ALA A 220 -1.50 6.11 -19.73
CA ALA A 220 -1.53 6.98 -20.89
C ALA A 220 -0.72 6.34 -22.02
N ARG A 221 -1.39 5.64 -22.94
CA ARG A 221 -0.70 5.10 -24.10
C ARG A 221 -0.31 6.27 -24.99
N SER A 222 0.98 6.55 -25.07
CA SER A 222 1.55 7.41 -26.10
C SER A 222 1.26 6.74 -27.44
N LYS A 223 0.16 7.12 -28.10
CA LYS A 223 -0.23 6.54 -29.39
C LYS A 223 0.68 7.08 -30.48
N VAL A 224 1.90 6.56 -30.54
CA VAL A 224 2.70 6.48 -31.76
C VAL A 224 2.54 5.07 -32.30
N ARG A 225 1.31 4.68 -32.63
CA ARG A 225 1.04 3.49 -33.44
C ARG A 225 0.13 3.91 -34.59
N ASP A 226 0.68 3.82 -35.79
CA ASP A 226 -0.03 3.93 -37.07
C ASP A 226 -0.56 5.31 -37.50
N GLY A 227 0.07 6.40 -37.02
CA GLY A 227 -0.14 7.75 -37.57
C GLY A 227 -1.48 8.41 -37.23
N ALA A 228 -2.30 7.79 -36.37
CA ALA A 228 -3.48 8.41 -35.79
C ALA A 228 -3.13 8.99 -34.42
N GLU A 229 -2.92 10.31 -34.36
CA GLU A 229 -2.80 11.06 -33.11
C GLU A 229 -4.11 10.96 -32.33
N GLY A 230 -4.11 10.15 -31.28
CA GLY A 230 -5.18 10.18 -30.29
C GLY A 230 -4.66 9.68 -28.97
N THR A 231 -4.61 10.53 -27.95
CA THR A 231 -4.41 10.13 -26.57
C THR A 231 -5.45 9.06 -26.22
N GLY A 232 -4.99 7.86 -25.88
CA GLY A 232 -5.90 6.80 -25.44
C GLY A 232 -5.40 6.25 -24.13
N ILE A 233 -6.16 6.54 -23.09
CA ILE A 233 -6.02 5.86 -21.81
C ILE A 233 -6.47 4.41 -21.96
N ASP A 234 -6.02 3.55 -21.05
CA ASP A 234 -6.42 2.15 -21.02
C ASP A 234 -7.97 2.01 -20.95
N HIS A 235 -8.54 1.16 -21.81
CA HIS A 235 -9.98 0.94 -21.90
C HIS A 235 -10.65 0.56 -20.56
N ARG A 236 -9.91 -0.04 -19.61
CA ARG A 236 -10.41 -0.41 -18.28
C ARG A 236 -10.97 0.79 -17.52
N PHE A 237 -10.47 1.99 -17.79
CA PHE A 237 -10.97 3.22 -17.18
C PHE A 237 -12.37 3.62 -17.67
N TYR A 238 -12.85 3.09 -18.81
CA TYR A 238 -14.19 3.37 -19.32
C TYR A 238 -15.24 2.31 -18.94
N LEU A 239 -14.85 1.25 -18.24
CA LEU A 239 -15.77 0.18 -17.83
C LEU A 239 -16.79 0.65 -16.79
N ASN A 240 -17.92 -0.05 -16.70
CA ASN A 240 -18.99 0.35 -15.80
C ASN A 240 -18.57 0.44 -14.32
N GLY A 241 -17.74 -0.51 -13.87
CA GLY A 241 -17.18 -0.55 -12.53
C GLY A 241 -15.92 0.28 -12.32
N SER A 242 -15.58 1.19 -13.24
CA SER A 242 -14.40 2.06 -13.07
C SER A 242 -14.68 3.13 -12.00
N ASP A 243 -14.06 2.97 -10.82
CA ASP A 243 -14.16 3.92 -9.72
C ASP A 243 -13.72 5.34 -10.16
N HIS A 244 -12.65 5.44 -10.95
CA HIS A 244 -12.17 6.71 -11.51
C HIS A 244 -13.26 7.45 -12.32
N ARG A 245 -13.94 6.73 -13.23
CA ARG A 245 -14.99 7.32 -14.07
C ARG A 245 -16.19 7.74 -13.22
N GLN A 246 -16.56 6.93 -12.24
CA GLN A 246 -17.65 7.26 -11.31
C GLN A 246 -17.32 8.53 -10.50
N LEU A 247 -16.09 8.62 -9.95
CA LEU A 247 -15.62 9.80 -9.23
C LEU A 247 -15.59 11.06 -10.11
N TRP A 248 -15.06 10.95 -11.33
CA TRP A 248 -15.08 12.06 -12.29
C TRP A 248 -16.50 12.57 -12.54
N ASN A 249 -17.40 11.65 -12.92
CA ASN A 249 -18.78 11.99 -13.25
C ASN A 249 -19.56 12.56 -12.06
N ALA A 250 -19.29 12.09 -10.84
CA ALA A 250 -19.91 12.61 -9.62
C ALA A 250 -19.46 14.04 -9.29
N ASN A 251 -18.27 14.45 -9.72
CA ASN A 251 -17.68 15.77 -9.45
C ASN A 251 -17.78 16.75 -10.64
N LEU A 252 -18.60 16.42 -11.65
CA LEU A 252 -18.86 17.30 -12.78
C LEU A 252 -19.63 18.56 -12.33
N SER A 253 -18.89 19.62 -12.11
CA SER A 253 -19.41 20.98 -12.02
C SER A 253 -19.13 21.74 -13.31
N GLY A 254 -20.10 22.55 -13.77
CA GLY A 254 -19.96 23.43 -14.92
C GLY A 254 -20.14 22.75 -16.29
N ASN A 255 -19.32 23.15 -17.27
CA ASN A 255 -19.43 22.74 -18.68
C ASN A 255 -18.65 21.46 -19.03
N ARG A 256 -18.20 20.70 -18.02
CA ARG A 256 -17.40 19.47 -18.24
C ARG A 256 -18.28 18.36 -18.80
N LYS A 257 -17.70 17.53 -19.67
CA LYS A 257 -18.42 16.46 -20.36
C LYS A 257 -18.51 15.21 -19.48
N PHE A 258 -19.71 14.65 -19.42
CA PHE A 258 -19.95 13.34 -18.84
C PHE A 258 -19.29 12.25 -19.69
N VAL A 259 -18.63 11.30 -19.02
CA VAL A 259 -17.97 10.17 -19.68
C VAL A 259 -18.90 8.96 -19.62
N SER A 260 -19.40 8.54 -20.77
CA SER A 260 -20.28 7.37 -20.87
C SER A 260 -19.50 6.06 -20.74
N VAL A 261 -20.22 4.99 -20.40
CA VAL A 261 -19.69 3.63 -20.49
C VAL A 261 -19.37 3.32 -21.95
N ARG A 262 -18.24 2.66 -22.19
CA ARG A 262 -17.86 2.17 -23.50
C ARG A 262 -17.98 0.65 -23.52
N GLU A 263 -19.18 0.18 -23.87
CA GLU A 263 -19.53 -1.25 -23.94
C GLU A 263 -18.79 -1.98 -25.06
N ASP A 264 -18.37 -1.26 -26.10
CA ASP A 264 -17.54 -1.76 -27.20
C ASP A 264 -16.20 -2.35 -26.74
N TYR A 265 -15.75 -2.02 -25.53
CA TYR A 265 -14.56 -2.62 -24.93
C TYR A 265 -14.82 -3.86 -24.06
N ALA A 266 -16.06 -4.07 -23.60
CA ALA A 266 -16.39 -5.22 -22.75
C ALA A 266 -16.34 -6.53 -23.56
N GLU A 267 -16.73 -6.49 -24.84
CA GLU A 267 -16.72 -7.66 -25.72
C GLU A 267 -15.30 -8.14 -26.08
N ALA A 268 -14.28 -7.28 -25.99
CA ALA A 268 -12.91 -7.64 -26.32
C ALA A 268 -12.21 -8.47 -25.22
N TYR A 269 -12.82 -8.62 -24.05
CA TYR A 269 -12.24 -9.25 -22.86
C TYR A 269 -13.05 -10.42 -22.29
N MET A 270 -14.16 -10.79 -22.94
CA MET A 270 -14.90 -12.05 -22.68
C MET A 270 -14.54 -13.11 -23.71
#